data_AF-A0A924HPR3-F1
#
_entry.id   AF-A0A924HPR3-F1
#
_cell.length_a   1.000
_cell.length_b   1.000
_cell.length_c   1.000
_cell.angle_alpha   90.00
_cell.angle_beta   90.00
_cell.angle_gamma   90.00
#
_symmetry.space_group_name_H-M   'P 1'
#
loop_
_entity.id
_entity.type
_entity.pdbx_description
1 polymer ?
#
loop_
_entity_poly.entity_id
_entity_poly.type
_entity_poly.pdbx_seq_one_letter_code
_entity_poly.pdbx_strand_id
1 'polypeptide(L)'
;MFKFYYYAIALLLCIISFNAFPQKADPTRIGTVKGIARDTAQNYVLKSATVSIYKAVDSAIVSYQVTNNYGEFNFKNLPVNLLLRLEISNVGYAPTSKTFTISGEKNAVDLGTLIVNRRDIMLDDVVISVPPMSMNGDTLEFNAAAFKVDTNATVEDMLKMIPNITLWGDGQITVNGAEVKSLKVNGKSFFGDNVKVAIQNIAANALQKVQVYKQTQGSTNPLDSTLEMNLKLKKGKDIGYFGKFGGGYGTNNRFESDASINMFSPKMQLAIVGAANNVNKGLDNVGDMLENSTFKGQGTNVEYQPDFRESGINKHSALGANFTYNFIEKPTYDKKNTLKSNFFLRDKDTDNSSESTTITSISSTDKVIENNVNDNISNNVTQHFDSNYEFTKKGHNLS
;
A
#
# COMPACT_ATOMS: atom_id res chain seq x y z
N MET A 1 -39.78 1.03 35.28
CA MET A 1 -40.06 0.41 33.97
C MET A 1 -38.81 0.17 33.09
N PHE A 2 -37.71 0.90 33.24
CA PHE A 2 -36.52 0.78 32.36
C PHE A 2 -35.58 -0.43 32.61
N LYS A 3 -35.59 -1.06 33.80
CA LYS A 3 -34.69 -2.20 34.09
C LYS A 3 -35.06 -3.48 33.34
N PHE A 4 -36.34 -3.69 33.00
CA PHE A 4 -36.78 -4.89 32.28
C PHE A 4 -36.32 -4.92 30.82
N TYR A 5 -36.08 -3.75 30.21
CA TYR A 5 -35.68 -3.64 28.80
C TYR A 5 -34.22 -4.09 28.57
N TYR A 6 -33.33 -3.84 29.54
CA TYR A 6 -31.93 -4.30 29.48
C TYR A 6 -31.83 -5.82 29.55
N TYR A 7 -32.65 -6.49 30.37
CA TYR A 7 -32.69 -7.94 30.42
C TYR A 7 -33.29 -8.55 29.15
N ALA A 8 -34.31 -7.90 28.56
CA ALA A 8 -34.89 -8.34 27.29
C ALA A 8 -33.89 -8.22 26.13
N ILE A 9 -33.10 -7.13 26.08
CA ILE A 9 -32.02 -6.95 25.08
C ILE A 9 -30.88 -7.94 25.28
N ALA A 10 -30.48 -8.21 26.54
CA ALA A 10 -29.45 -9.19 26.84
C ALA A 10 -29.87 -10.62 26.46
N LEU A 11 -31.16 -10.96 26.64
CA LEU A 11 -31.71 -12.25 26.24
C LEU A 11 -31.83 -12.37 24.72
N LEU A 12 -32.14 -11.27 24.02
CA LEU A 12 -32.15 -11.23 22.55
C LEU A 12 -30.74 -11.36 21.95
N LEU A 13 -29.72 -10.77 22.57
CA LEU A 13 -28.30 -10.89 22.17
C LEU A 13 -27.73 -12.30 22.43
N CYS A 14 -28.15 -12.97 23.50
CA CYS A 14 -27.77 -14.37 23.74
C CYS A 14 -28.36 -15.36 22.73
N ILE A 15 -29.58 -15.11 22.22
CA ILE A 15 -30.23 -16.01 21.24
C ILE A 15 -29.59 -15.89 19.84
N ILE A 16 -28.94 -14.77 19.51
CA ILE A 16 -28.23 -14.59 18.23
C ILE A 16 -26.83 -15.27 18.24
N SER A 17 -26.36 -15.72 19.41
CA SER A 17 -25.02 -16.30 19.58
C SER A 17 -24.91 -17.79 19.20
N PHE A 18 -26.01 -18.45 18.81
CA PHE A 18 -26.07 -19.92 18.69
C PHE A 18 -26.02 -20.51 17.27
N ASN A 19 -25.72 -19.70 16.24
CA ASN A 19 -25.49 -20.21 14.88
C ASN A 19 -24.05 -19.97 14.41
N ALA A 20 -23.08 -20.30 15.26
CA ALA A 20 -21.74 -20.60 14.77
C ALA A 20 -21.76 -22.01 14.19
N PHE A 21 -22.06 -22.15 12.90
CA PHE A 21 -21.68 -23.36 12.19
C PHE A 21 -20.16 -23.47 12.33
N PRO A 22 -19.62 -24.53 12.96
CA PRO A 22 -18.20 -24.79 12.87
C PRO A 22 -17.90 -24.97 11.39
N GLN A 23 -17.26 -23.97 10.77
CA GLN A 23 -16.52 -24.20 9.53
C GLN A 23 -15.49 -25.26 9.91
N LYS A 24 -15.74 -26.51 9.52
CA LYS A 24 -14.68 -27.50 9.45
C LYS A 24 -13.57 -26.81 8.67
N ALA A 25 -12.49 -26.48 9.37
CA ALA A 25 -11.22 -26.26 8.73
C ALA A 25 -10.93 -27.59 8.04
N ASP A 26 -11.35 -27.70 6.78
CA ASP A 26 -10.90 -28.78 5.92
C ASP A 26 -9.38 -28.61 5.95
N PRO A 27 -8.62 -29.55 6.54
CA PRO A 27 -7.18 -29.42 6.58
C PRO A 27 -6.79 -29.29 5.12
N THR A 28 -6.28 -28.12 4.72
CA THR A 28 -6.00 -27.81 3.32
C THR A 28 -4.97 -28.80 2.86
N ARG A 29 -5.45 -29.93 2.31
CA ARG A 29 -4.61 -30.90 1.63
C ARG A 29 -4.07 -30.12 0.45
N ILE A 30 -2.79 -29.82 0.57
CA ILE A 30 -2.06 -29.02 -0.39
C ILE A 30 -1.40 -29.96 -1.39
N GLY A 31 -1.73 -29.76 -2.65
CA GLY A 31 -1.22 -30.47 -3.80
C GLY A 31 0.02 -29.81 -4.40
N THR A 32 0.78 -30.59 -5.15
CA THR A 32 1.91 -30.12 -5.95
C THR A 32 1.69 -30.41 -7.43
N VAL A 33 2.17 -29.53 -8.30
CA VAL A 33 2.09 -29.71 -9.76
C VAL A 33 3.42 -29.36 -10.39
N LYS A 34 3.96 -30.25 -11.22
CA LYS A 34 5.19 -30.01 -11.98
C LYS A 34 5.02 -30.25 -13.47
N GLY A 35 5.90 -29.66 -14.27
CA GLY A 35 5.96 -29.88 -15.72
C GLY A 35 7.04 -29.01 -16.38
N ILE A 36 7.14 -29.12 -17.70
CA ILE A 36 8.15 -28.43 -18.52
C ILE A 36 7.48 -27.74 -19.70
N ALA A 37 7.76 -26.46 -19.93
CA ALA A 37 7.29 -25.71 -21.10
C ALA A 37 8.32 -25.74 -22.24
N ARG A 38 7.90 -26.10 -23.46
CA ARG A 38 8.76 -26.16 -24.66
C ARG A 38 8.10 -25.56 -25.90
N ASP A 39 8.91 -25.02 -26.81
CA ASP A 39 8.46 -24.53 -28.13
C ASP A 39 8.35 -25.68 -29.14
N THR A 40 7.26 -25.68 -29.91
CA THR A 40 7.01 -26.46 -31.13
C THR A 40 8.15 -26.49 -32.15
N ALA A 41 8.75 -25.35 -32.48
CA ALA A 41 9.47 -25.20 -33.75
C ALA A 41 10.92 -25.71 -33.70
N GLN A 42 11.50 -25.82 -32.50
CA GLN A 42 12.95 -26.06 -32.32
C GLN A 42 13.28 -26.90 -31.08
N ASN A 43 12.28 -27.42 -30.34
CA ASN A 43 12.47 -28.15 -29.08
C ASN A 43 13.26 -27.36 -28.01
N TYR A 44 13.26 -26.03 -28.11
CA TYR A 44 13.86 -25.16 -27.10
C TYR A 44 12.99 -25.11 -25.84
N VAL A 45 13.66 -25.11 -24.68
CA VAL A 45 13.03 -24.84 -23.40
C VAL A 45 12.55 -23.40 -23.34
N LEU A 46 11.29 -23.21 -22.96
CA LEU A 46 10.71 -21.88 -22.79
C LEU A 46 11.12 -21.33 -21.43
N LYS A 47 12.30 -20.72 -21.37
CA LYS A 47 12.76 -19.95 -20.22
C LYS A 47 11.93 -18.68 -20.04
N SER A 48 11.77 -18.24 -18.80
CA SER A 48 11.04 -17.00 -18.45
C SER A 48 9.58 -16.97 -18.93
N ALA A 49 8.98 -18.13 -19.20
CA ALA A 49 7.56 -18.22 -19.50
C ALA A 49 6.75 -18.09 -18.21
N THR A 50 5.66 -17.35 -18.29
CA THR A 50 4.71 -17.22 -17.18
C THR A 50 3.78 -18.41 -17.20
N VAL A 51 3.79 -19.18 -16.10
CA VAL A 51 2.83 -20.26 -15.87
C VAL A 51 1.88 -19.80 -14.77
N SER A 52 0.58 -19.77 -15.06
CA SER A 52 -0.44 -19.33 -14.12
C SER A 52 -1.49 -20.42 -13.94
N ILE A 53 -1.91 -20.65 -12.70
CA ILE A 53 -2.93 -21.62 -12.34
C ILE A 53 -4.16 -20.86 -11.88
N TYR A 54 -5.31 -21.17 -12.49
CA TYR A 54 -6.61 -20.60 -12.17
C TYR A 54 -7.54 -21.69 -11.64
N LYS A 55 -8.51 -21.29 -10.83
CA LYS A 55 -9.71 -22.11 -10.61
C LYS A 55 -10.51 -22.15 -11.92
N ALA A 56 -10.91 -23.33 -12.37
CA ALA A 56 -11.63 -23.46 -13.63
C ALA A 56 -13.04 -22.84 -13.58
N VAL A 57 -13.63 -22.73 -12.39
CA VAL A 57 -15.02 -22.26 -12.19
C VAL A 57 -15.19 -20.75 -12.35
N ASP A 58 -14.28 -19.93 -11.80
CA ASP A 58 -14.41 -18.46 -11.74
C ASP A 58 -13.21 -17.73 -12.37
N SER A 59 -12.25 -18.49 -12.90
CA SER A 59 -10.97 -17.99 -13.42
C SER A 59 -10.15 -17.16 -12.41
N ALA A 60 -10.40 -17.31 -11.11
CA ALA A 60 -9.57 -16.69 -10.08
C ALA A 60 -8.17 -17.31 -10.08
N ILE A 61 -7.13 -16.47 -10.03
CA ILE A 61 -5.75 -16.93 -9.96
C ILE A 61 -5.47 -17.57 -8.60
N VAL A 62 -4.86 -18.75 -8.62
CA VAL A 62 -4.47 -19.52 -7.43
C VAL A 62 -2.99 -19.34 -7.14
N SER A 63 -2.16 -19.50 -8.17
CA SER A 63 -0.71 -19.34 -8.07
C SER A 63 -0.13 -19.06 -9.44
N TYR A 64 1.03 -18.41 -9.49
CA TYR A 64 1.85 -18.33 -10.69
C TYR A 64 3.29 -18.70 -10.39
N GLN A 65 4.04 -19.01 -11.44
CA GLN A 65 5.48 -19.15 -11.40
C GLN A 65 6.07 -18.77 -12.75
N VAL A 66 7.32 -18.35 -12.76
CA VAL A 66 8.12 -18.18 -13.97
C VAL A 66 8.95 -19.43 -14.16
N THR A 67 8.97 -19.99 -15.38
CA THR A 67 9.80 -21.16 -15.68
C THR A 67 11.29 -20.86 -15.49
N ASN A 68 12.03 -21.86 -15.01
CA ASN A 68 13.48 -21.76 -14.83
C ASN A 68 14.23 -21.81 -16.17
N ASN A 69 15.57 -21.80 -16.12
CA ASN A 69 16.42 -21.89 -17.32
C ASN A 69 16.24 -23.18 -18.13
N TYR A 70 15.64 -24.21 -17.53
CA TYR A 70 15.29 -25.49 -18.16
C TYR A 70 13.82 -25.57 -18.60
N GLY A 71 13.05 -24.47 -18.48
CA GLY A 71 11.63 -24.43 -18.83
C GLY A 71 10.72 -25.11 -17.80
N GLU A 72 11.25 -25.51 -16.65
CA GLU A 72 10.50 -26.25 -15.63
C GLU A 72 9.70 -25.33 -14.72
N PHE A 73 8.55 -25.81 -14.28
CA PHE A 73 7.73 -25.18 -13.24
C PHE A 73 7.35 -26.23 -12.19
N ASN A 74 7.25 -25.79 -10.95
CA ASN A 74 6.85 -26.58 -9.79
C ASN A 74 6.04 -25.71 -8.81
N PHE A 75 4.74 -25.96 -8.79
CA PHE A 75 3.81 -25.33 -7.88
C PHE A 75 3.63 -26.17 -6.63
N LYS A 76 3.66 -25.52 -5.48
CA LYS A 76 3.35 -26.09 -4.18
C LYS A 76 2.09 -25.41 -3.63
N ASN A 77 1.48 -26.01 -2.62
CA ASN A 77 0.36 -25.40 -1.89
C ASN A 77 -0.90 -25.16 -2.72
N LEU A 78 -1.19 -26.04 -3.69
CA LEU A 78 -2.39 -25.94 -4.53
C LEU A 78 -3.59 -26.65 -3.88
N PRO A 79 -4.84 -26.19 -4.11
CA PRO A 79 -6.02 -26.89 -3.61
C PRO A 79 -6.20 -28.25 -4.29
N VAL A 80 -6.43 -29.31 -3.51
CA VAL A 80 -6.80 -30.64 -4.02
C VAL A 80 -8.31 -30.74 -4.26
N ASN A 81 -8.72 -31.73 -5.07
CA ASN A 81 -10.11 -32.01 -5.43
C ASN A 81 -10.86 -30.83 -6.08
N LEU A 82 -10.12 -29.84 -6.60
CA LEU A 82 -10.66 -28.71 -7.34
C LEU A 82 -10.19 -28.78 -8.80
N LEU A 83 -11.08 -28.48 -9.74
CA LEU A 83 -10.73 -28.36 -11.15
C LEU A 83 -9.93 -27.07 -11.37
N LEU A 84 -8.69 -27.23 -11.81
CA LEU A 84 -7.74 -26.15 -12.07
C LEU A 84 -7.45 -26.04 -13.57
N ARG A 85 -7.13 -24.83 -14.02
CA ARG A 85 -6.67 -24.55 -15.38
C ARG A 85 -5.28 -23.93 -15.30
N LEU A 86 -4.29 -24.59 -15.89
CA LEU A 86 -2.96 -24.03 -16.10
C LEU A 86 -2.93 -23.30 -17.44
N GLU A 87 -2.32 -22.13 -17.47
CA GLU A 87 -2.09 -21.34 -18.67
C GLU A 87 -0.61 -20.95 -18.75
N ILE A 88 0.00 -21.17 -19.90
CA ILE A 88 1.39 -20.75 -20.19
C ILE A 88 1.33 -19.58 -21.16
N SER A 89 1.92 -18.45 -20.78
CA SER A 89 2.06 -17.27 -21.61
C SER A 89 3.53 -16.83 -21.71
N ASN A 90 3.95 -16.45 -22.91
CA ASN A 90 5.27 -15.87 -23.18
C ASN A 90 5.16 -14.89 -24.36
N VAL A 91 6.01 -13.87 -24.38
CA VAL A 91 6.07 -12.88 -25.46
C VAL A 91 6.43 -13.57 -26.78
N GLY A 92 5.62 -13.36 -27.81
CA GLY A 92 5.80 -14.00 -29.13
C GLY A 92 5.16 -15.39 -29.26
N TYR A 93 4.48 -15.89 -28.23
CA TYR A 93 3.82 -17.19 -28.23
C TYR A 93 2.29 -17.06 -28.06
N ALA A 94 1.56 -18.06 -28.58
CA ALA A 94 0.14 -18.21 -28.34
C ALA A 94 -0.07 -18.81 -26.93
N PRO A 95 -0.98 -18.25 -26.12
CA PRO A 95 -1.24 -18.80 -24.78
C PRO A 95 -1.76 -20.23 -24.89
N THR A 96 -1.18 -21.15 -24.12
CA THR A 96 -1.58 -22.57 -24.10
C THR A 96 -2.24 -22.88 -22.77
N SER A 97 -3.42 -23.50 -22.79
CA SER A 97 -4.14 -23.87 -21.56
C SER A 97 -4.35 -25.37 -21.42
N LYS A 98 -4.28 -25.88 -20.19
CA LYS A 98 -4.53 -27.28 -19.84
C LYS A 98 -5.28 -27.35 -18.52
N THR A 99 -6.41 -28.06 -18.51
CA THR A 99 -7.15 -28.32 -17.27
C THR A 99 -6.63 -29.59 -16.58
N PHE A 100 -6.63 -29.59 -15.26
CA PHE A 100 -6.19 -30.72 -14.44
C PHE A 100 -6.85 -30.67 -13.06
N THR A 101 -6.83 -31.79 -12.33
CA THR A 101 -7.31 -31.88 -10.95
C THR A 101 -6.26 -32.63 -10.13
N ILE A 102 -5.98 -32.15 -8.92
CA ILE A 102 -5.07 -32.86 -8.00
C ILE A 102 -5.93 -33.74 -7.10
N SER A 103 -5.81 -35.06 -7.20
CA SER A 103 -6.50 -35.97 -6.30
C SER A 103 -5.94 -35.85 -4.88
N GLY A 104 -6.82 -35.74 -3.88
CA GLY A 104 -6.45 -35.68 -2.47
C GLY A 104 -5.76 -36.93 -1.89
N GLU A 105 -5.63 -38.00 -2.69
CA GLU A 105 -4.90 -39.23 -2.32
C GLU A 105 -3.42 -39.18 -2.73
N LYS A 106 -3.11 -38.60 -3.90
CA LYS A 106 -1.74 -38.56 -4.45
C LYS A 106 -1.01 -37.25 -4.20
N ASN A 107 -1.74 -36.15 -3.88
CA ASN A 107 -1.22 -34.81 -3.57
C ASN A 107 -0.16 -34.25 -4.57
N ALA A 108 0.00 -34.87 -5.74
CA ALA A 108 0.99 -34.51 -6.74
C ALA A 108 0.48 -34.88 -8.14
N VAL A 109 0.65 -33.97 -9.10
CA VAL A 109 0.37 -34.19 -10.52
C VAL A 109 1.57 -33.76 -11.35
N ASP A 110 2.00 -34.62 -12.27
CA ASP A 110 2.98 -34.28 -13.30
C ASP A 110 2.26 -34.05 -14.62
N LEU A 111 2.37 -32.83 -15.16
CA LEU A 111 1.75 -32.45 -16.43
C LEU A 111 2.61 -32.79 -17.65
N GLY A 112 3.85 -33.27 -17.42
CA GLY A 112 4.84 -33.59 -18.44
C GLY A 112 5.28 -32.35 -19.21
N THR A 113 5.66 -32.58 -20.48
CA THR A 113 6.04 -31.51 -21.41
C THR A 113 4.80 -30.88 -22.02
N LEU A 114 4.65 -29.57 -21.84
CA LEU A 114 3.63 -28.74 -22.44
C LEU A 114 4.23 -27.95 -23.60
N ILE A 115 3.72 -28.22 -24.79
CA ILE A 115 4.16 -27.59 -26.03
C ILE A 115 3.39 -26.28 -26.20
N VAL A 116 4.11 -25.17 -26.38
CA VAL A 116 3.55 -23.83 -26.61
C VAL A 116 3.91 -23.39 -28.02
N ASN A 117 2.89 -23.05 -28.80
CA ASN A 117 3.06 -22.67 -30.19
C ASN A 117 3.49 -21.20 -30.30
N ARG A 118 4.36 -20.88 -31.26
CA ARG A 118 4.62 -19.48 -31.63
C ARG A 118 3.33 -18.84 -32.13
N ARG A 119 3.17 -17.55 -31.85
CA ARG A 119 2.03 -16.78 -32.33
C ARG A 119 2.27 -16.45 -33.80
N ASP A 120 1.53 -17.10 -34.70
CA ASP A 120 1.46 -16.67 -36.09
C ASP A 120 0.65 -15.36 -36.14
N ILE A 121 1.18 -14.38 -36.88
CA ILE A 121 0.55 -13.07 -37.07
C ILE A 121 -0.60 -13.25 -38.08
N MET A 122 -1.67 -13.91 -37.68
CA MET A 122 -2.96 -13.79 -38.35
C MET A 122 -3.89 -13.00 -37.42
N LEU A 123 -4.25 -11.79 -37.87
CA LEU A 123 -5.28 -10.95 -37.27
C LEU A 123 -6.64 -11.61 -37.53
N ASP A 124 -6.98 -12.62 -36.73
CA ASP A 124 -8.40 -12.86 -36.44
C ASP A 124 -8.78 -12.06 -35.19
N ASP A 125 -10.06 -11.74 -35.04
CA ASP A 125 -10.65 -11.04 -33.91
C ASP A 125 -10.34 -11.76 -32.58
N VAL A 126 -9.12 -11.55 -32.07
CA VAL A 126 -8.70 -12.08 -30.77
C VAL A 126 -9.43 -11.24 -29.74
N VAL A 127 -10.40 -11.85 -29.07
CA VAL A 127 -10.81 -11.42 -27.73
C VAL A 127 -9.52 -11.33 -26.92
N ILE A 128 -9.00 -10.12 -26.74
CA ILE A 128 -7.73 -9.86 -26.05
C ILE A 128 -7.96 -10.15 -24.57
N SER A 129 -7.96 -11.43 -24.20
CA SER A 129 -7.82 -11.87 -22.83
C SER A 129 -6.37 -11.58 -22.46
N VAL A 130 -6.12 -10.35 -21.99
CA VAL A 130 -4.79 -9.94 -21.54
C VAL A 130 -4.44 -10.84 -20.34
N PRO A 131 -3.34 -11.61 -20.40
CA PRO A 131 -3.00 -12.53 -19.34
C PRO A 131 -2.86 -11.76 -18.01
N PRO A 132 -3.38 -12.32 -16.90
CA PRO A 132 -3.29 -11.72 -15.56
C PRO A 132 -1.88 -11.35 -15.12
N MET A 133 -0.89 -12.09 -15.62
CA MET A 133 0.52 -11.81 -15.43
C MET A 133 1.30 -12.11 -16.71
N SER A 134 2.37 -11.35 -16.95
CA SER A 134 3.32 -11.61 -18.02
C SER A 134 4.72 -11.15 -17.61
N MET A 135 5.74 -11.88 -18.06
CA MET A 135 7.14 -11.43 -17.99
C MET A 135 7.49 -10.63 -19.24
N ASN A 136 8.01 -9.42 -19.06
CA ASN A 136 8.50 -8.56 -20.15
C ASN A 136 9.98 -8.22 -19.90
N GLY A 137 10.88 -8.94 -20.57
CA GLY A 137 12.32 -8.89 -20.23
C GLY A 137 12.54 -9.38 -18.80
N ASP A 138 13.05 -8.50 -17.94
CA ASP A 138 13.28 -8.75 -16.51
C ASP A 138 12.19 -8.16 -15.60
N THR A 139 11.06 -7.71 -16.18
CA THR A 139 9.95 -7.09 -15.45
C THR A 139 8.76 -8.04 -15.36
N LEU A 140 8.33 -8.36 -14.15
CA LEU A 140 7.05 -9.01 -13.88
C LEU A 140 5.93 -7.98 -13.98
N GLU A 141 5.01 -8.16 -14.92
CA GLU A 141 3.82 -7.32 -15.06
C GLU A 141 2.57 -8.06 -14.62
N PHE A 142 1.81 -7.48 -13.70
CA PHE A 142 0.46 -7.93 -13.32
C PHE A 142 -0.57 -7.01 -13.93
N ASN A 143 -1.51 -7.58 -14.68
CA ASN A 143 -2.60 -6.82 -15.27
C ASN A 143 -3.71 -6.62 -14.24
N ALA A 144 -4.01 -5.36 -13.91
CA ALA A 144 -5.05 -5.04 -12.94
C ALA A 144 -6.45 -5.51 -13.38
N ALA A 145 -6.71 -5.55 -14.70
CA ALA A 145 -8.02 -5.95 -15.24
C ALA A 145 -8.35 -7.43 -15.00
N ALA A 146 -7.36 -8.26 -14.67
CA ALA A 146 -7.57 -9.66 -14.36
C ALA A 146 -8.05 -9.91 -12.91
N PHE A 147 -7.88 -8.93 -12.03
CA PHE A 147 -8.25 -9.02 -10.64
C PHE A 147 -9.59 -8.32 -10.45
N LYS A 148 -10.63 -9.10 -10.12
CA LYS A 148 -11.95 -8.58 -9.80
C LYS A 148 -11.91 -7.98 -8.40
N VAL A 149 -11.95 -6.66 -8.34
CA VAL A 149 -11.96 -5.88 -7.10
C VAL A 149 -13.25 -5.07 -7.01
N ASP A 150 -13.65 -4.72 -5.79
CA ASP A 150 -14.80 -3.87 -5.56
C ASP A 150 -14.62 -2.48 -6.18
N THR A 151 -15.72 -1.80 -6.48
CA THR A 151 -15.68 -0.47 -7.12
C THR A 151 -14.93 0.57 -6.28
N ASN A 152 -14.93 0.40 -4.96
CA ASN A 152 -14.26 1.28 -3.99
C ASN A 152 -12.91 0.72 -3.50
N ALA A 153 -12.40 -0.36 -4.11
CA ALA A 153 -11.15 -0.97 -3.72
C ALA A 153 -9.96 -0.06 -4.05
N THR A 154 -8.97 -0.04 -3.16
CA THR A 154 -7.70 0.66 -3.37
C THR A 154 -6.68 -0.25 -4.06
N VAL A 155 -5.57 0.31 -4.54
CA VAL A 155 -4.45 -0.52 -5.03
C VAL A 155 -3.97 -1.50 -3.97
N GLU A 156 -3.99 -1.10 -2.70
CA GLU A 156 -3.69 -1.98 -1.56
C GLU A 156 -4.53 -3.27 -1.57
N ASP A 157 -5.86 -3.13 -1.72
CA ASP A 157 -6.79 -4.26 -1.74
C ASP A 157 -6.50 -5.20 -2.93
N MET A 158 -6.15 -4.63 -4.08
CA MET A 158 -5.78 -5.40 -5.27
C MET A 158 -4.45 -6.13 -5.10
N LEU A 159 -3.43 -5.48 -4.52
CA LEU A 159 -2.11 -6.09 -4.28
C LEU A 159 -2.22 -7.32 -3.38
N LYS A 160 -3.11 -7.29 -2.37
CA LYS A 160 -3.37 -8.43 -1.48
C LYS A 160 -3.99 -9.65 -2.21
N MET A 161 -4.62 -9.45 -3.36
CA MET A 161 -5.17 -10.53 -4.19
C MET A 161 -4.12 -11.15 -5.12
N ILE A 162 -2.97 -10.50 -5.31
CA ILE A 162 -1.90 -11.03 -6.15
C ILE A 162 -1.14 -12.10 -5.33
N PRO A 163 -1.06 -13.35 -5.80
CA PRO A 163 -0.38 -14.40 -5.06
C PRO A 163 1.12 -14.07 -4.93
N ASN A 164 1.73 -14.49 -3.83
CA ASN A 164 3.12 -14.18 -3.48
C ASN A 164 3.46 -12.69 -3.30
N ILE A 165 2.47 -11.79 -3.31
CA ILE A 165 2.61 -10.44 -2.78
C ILE A 165 2.06 -10.43 -1.36
N THR A 166 2.85 -9.95 -0.41
CA THR A 166 2.41 -9.77 0.97
C THR A 166 2.56 -8.30 1.32
N LEU A 167 1.48 -7.72 1.84
CA LEU A 167 1.51 -6.42 2.47
C LEU A 167 1.53 -6.63 3.98
N TRP A 168 2.57 -6.12 4.62
CA TRP A 168 2.75 -6.19 6.06
C TRP A 168 1.98 -5.06 6.75
N GLY A 169 1.68 -5.24 8.04
CA GLY A 169 0.90 -4.27 8.81
C GLY A 169 1.56 -2.90 8.96
N ASP A 170 2.88 -2.83 8.79
CA ASP A 170 3.67 -1.60 8.77
C ASP A 170 3.70 -0.90 7.40
N GLY A 171 3.02 -1.45 6.39
CA GLY A 171 2.98 -0.95 5.01
C GLY A 171 4.12 -1.43 4.12
N GLN A 172 5.01 -2.29 4.61
CA GLN A 172 6.04 -2.91 3.79
C GLN A 172 5.39 -3.86 2.76
N ILE A 173 5.96 -3.92 1.55
CA ILE A 173 5.51 -4.85 0.51
C ILE A 173 6.64 -5.85 0.24
N THR A 174 6.33 -7.14 0.29
CA THR A 174 7.23 -8.19 -0.20
C THR A 174 6.63 -8.93 -1.38
N VAL A 175 7.48 -9.25 -2.36
CA VAL A 175 7.13 -10.06 -3.54
C VAL A 175 8.04 -11.27 -3.56
N ASN A 176 7.46 -12.47 -3.53
CA ASN A 176 8.20 -13.74 -3.40
C ASN A 176 9.19 -13.75 -2.22
N GLY A 177 8.84 -13.07 -1.12
CA GLY A 177 9.70 -12.96 0.07
C GLY A 177 10.81 -11.89 -0.01
N ALA A 178 10.98 -11.20 -1.14
CA ALA A 178 11.91 -10.09 -1.28
C ALA A 178 11.20 -8.74 -1.05
N GLU A 179 11.83 -7.86 -0.28
CA GLU A 179 11.29 -6.53 0.06
C GLU A 179 11.35 -5.58 -1.15
N VAL A 180 10.24 -4.89 -1.39
CA VAL A 180 10.15 -3.79 -2.35
C VAL A 180 10.64 -2.51 -1.67
N LYS A 181 11.77 -1.96 -2.16
CA LYS A 181 12.42 -0.79 -1.55
C LYS A 181 11.82 0.54 -1.99
N SER A 182 11.23 0.60 -3.18
CA SER A 182 10.63 1.81 -3.72
C SER A 182 9.39 1.48 -4.53
N LEU A 183 8.35 2.31 -4.37
CA LEU A 183 7.14 2.25 -5.16
C LEU A 183 6.98 3.56 -5.94
N LYS A 184 6.86 3.42 -7.26
CA LYS A 184 6.66 4.52 -8.21
C LYS A 184 5.24 4.47 -8.77
N VAL A 185 4.73 5.62 -9.17
CA VAL A 185 3.44 5.75 -9.87
C VAL A 185 3.73 6.36 -11.23
N ASN A 186 3.42 5.65 -12.32
CA ASN A 186 3.77 6.03 -13.69
C ASN A 186 5.28 6.30 -13.89
N GLY A 187 6.13 5.61 -13.14
CA GLY A 187 7.59 5.70 -13.23
C GLY A 187 8.22 6.83 -12.40
N LYS A 188 7.43 7.56 -11.60
CA LYS A 188 7.91 8.66 -10.75
C LYS A 188 7.55 8.45 -9.27
N SER A 189 8.30 9.10 -8.40
CA SER A 189 8.01 9.20 -6.96
C SER A 189 6.63 9.81 -6.72
N PHE A 190 5.89 9.24 -5.78
CA PHE A 190 4.57 9.73 -5.36
C PHE A 190 4.68 10.28 -3.93
N PHE A 191 4.48 11.59 -3.79
CA PHE A 191 4.61 12.38 -2.56
C PHE A 191 5.79 11.97 -1.67
N GLY A 192 7.01 12.07 -2.20
CA GLY A 192 8.22 11.76 -1.43
C GLY A 192 8.51 10.27 -1.23
N ASP A 193 8.06 9.42 -2.17
CA ASP A 193 8.24 7.95 -2.14
C ASP A 193 7.49 7.23 -1.01
N ASN A 194 6.39 7.84 -0.55
CA ASN A 194 5.54 7.23 0.46
C ASN A 194 4.66 6.12 -0.12
N VAL A 195 5.06 4.88 0.13
CA VAL A 195 4.39 3.65 -0.36
C VAL A 195 2.93 3.61 0.09
N LYS A 196 2.63 3.93 1.37
CA LYS A 196 1.28 3.87 1.94
C LYS A 196 0.35 4.85 1.25
N VAL A 197 0.79 6.10 1.12
CA VAL A 197 0.02 7.16 0.46
C VAL A 197 -0.34 6.77 -0.97
N ALA A 198 0.57 6.12 -1.70
CA ALA A 198 0.29 5.66 -3.05
C ALA A 198 -0.75 4.52 -3.10
N ILE A 199 -0.54 3.44 -2.34
CA ILE A 199 -1.39 2.24 -2.44
C ILE A 199 -2.77 2.43 -1.80
N GLN A 200 -2.90 3.33 -0.82
CA GLN A 200 -4.14 3.58 -0.11
C GLN A 200 -5.02 4.66 -0.74
N ASN A 201 -4.44 5.57 -1.53
CA ASN A 201 -5.21 6.67 -2.14
C ASN A 201 -5.48 6.49 -3.64
N ILE A 202 -4.76 5.60 -4.32
CA ILE A 202 -5.05 5.26 -5.71
C ILE A 202 -6.13 4.18 -5.74
N ALA A 203 -7.23 4.46 -6.44
CA ALA A 203 -8.27 3.47 -6.67
C ALA A 203 -7.77 2.33 -7.57
N ALA A 204 -8.12 1.08 -7.26
CA ALA A 204 -7.71 -0.07 -8.04
C ALA A 204 -8.22 0.02 -9.51
N ASN A 205 -9.39 0.63 -9.72
CA ASN A 205 -9.95 0.83 -11.05
C ASN A 205 -9.15 1.81 -11.93
N ALA A 206 -8.33 2.69 -11.33
CA ALA A 206 -7.44 3.62 -12.02
C ALA A 206 -6.14 2.94 -12.45
N LEU A 207 -5.80 1.79 -11.87
CA LEU A 207 -4.61 1.03 -12.18
C LEU A 207 -4.79 0.23 -13.48
N GLN A 208 -3.79 0.28 -14.35
CA GLN A 208 -3.69 -0.53 -15.56
C GLN A 208 -2.88 -1.81 -15.29
N LYS A 209 -1.70 -1.65 -14.68
CA LYS A 209 -0.80 -2.76 -14.37
C LYS A 209 0.13 -2.44 -13.20
N VAL A 210 0.58 -3.46 -12.50
CA VAL A 210 1.69 -3.41 -11.53
C VAL A 210 2.92 -3.99 -12.20
N GLN A 211 4.04 -3.30 -12.12
CA GLN A 211 5.32 -3.78 -12.65
C GLN A 211 6.28 -3.99 -11.49
N VAL A 212 6.91 -5.15 -11.40
CA VAL A 212 7.93 -5.46 -10.40
C VAL A 212 9.20 -5.81 -11.14
N TYR A 213 10.28 -5.08 -10.86
CA TYR A 213 11.56 -5.24 -11.54
C TYR A 213 12.71 -4.95 -10.59
N LYS A 214 13.87 -5.49 -10.93
CA LYS A 214 15.12 -5.26 -10.22
C LYS A 214 15.80 -4.01 -10.79
N GLN A 215 16.05 -3.02 -9.94
CA GLN A 215 16.78 -1.80 -10.30
C GLN A 215 18.17 -1.85 -9.69
N THR A 216 19.20 -1.83 -10.54
CA THR A 216 20.59 -1.68 -10.12
C THR A 216 20.90 -0.20 -9.96
N GLN A 217 21.32 0.24 -8.77
CA GLN A 217 21.83 1.59 -8.56
C GLN A 217 23.34 1.59 -8.84
N GLY A 218 23.78 2.33 -9.86
CA GLY A 218 25.20 2.42 -10.23
C GLY A 218 25.68 1.30 -11.16
N SER A 219 26.77 1.59 -11.90
CA SER A 219 27.33 0.70 -12.92
C SER A 219 28.32 -0.34 -12.39
N THR A 220 28.57 -0.38 -11.07
CA THR A 220 29.77 -1.03 -10.52
C THR A 220 29.51 -2.35 -9.79
N ASN A 221 28.27 -2.69 -9.38
CA ASN A 221 28.02 -4.00 -8.77
C ASN A 221 26.57 -4.52 -8.98
N PRO A 222 26.36 -5.61 -9.74
CA PRO A 222 25.04 -6.23 -9.93
C PRO A 222 24.39 -6.79 -8.66
N LEU A 223 25.18 -6.96 -7.59
CA LEU A 223 24.72 -7.46 -6.29
C LEU A 223 23.93 -6.42 -5.49
N ASP A 224 24.02 -5.13 -5.84
CA ASP A 224 23.31 -4.04 -5.16
C ASP A 224 21.97 -3.71 -5.85
N SER A 225 21.31 -4.74 -6.36
CA SER A 225 20.05 -4.62 -7.08
C SER A 225 18.89 -4.60 -6.08
N THR A 226 18.13 -3.50 -6.10
CA THR A 226 16.95 -3.33 -5.23
C THR A 226 15.68 -3.66 -6.00
N LEU A 227 14.72 -4.30 -5.33
CA LEU A 227 13.43 -4.60 -5.96
C LEU A 227 12.56 -3.34 -5.92
N GLU A 228 12.11 -2.89 -7.09
CA GLU A 228 11.19 -1.75 -7.23
C GLU A 228 9.83 -2.22 -7.75
N MET A 229 8.79 -1.49 -7.36
CA MET A 229 7.44 -1.64 -7.88
C MET A 229 7.01 -0.36 -8.59
N ASN A 230 6.36 -0.48 -9.74
CA ASN A 230 5.76 0.65 -10.44
C ASN A 230 4.27 0.39 -10.70
N LEU A 231 3.43 1.30 -10.23
CA LEU A 231 2.00 1.35 -10.47
C LEU A 231 1.73 2.15 -11.74
N LYS A 232 1.29 1.49 -12.81
CA LYS A 232 0.95 2.16 -14.06
C LYS A 232 -0.54 2.43 -14.11
N LEU A 233 -0.92 3.71 -14.18
CA LEU A 233 -2.31 4.13 -14.24
C LEU A 233 -2.84 4.06 -15.68
N LYS A 234 -4.16 3.90 -15.81
CA LYS A 234 -4.86 3.98 -17.09
C LYS A 234 -4.75 5.39 -17.66
N LYS A 235 -4.82 5.51 -19.00
CA LYS A 235 -4.86 6.81 -19.67
C LYS A 235 -6.05 7.63 -19.16
N GLY A 236 -5.82 8.90 -18.80
CA GLY A 236 -6.84 9.79 -18.25
C GLY A 236 -7.19 9.55 -16.77
N LYS A 237 -6.49 8.62 -16.09
CA LYS A 237 -6.58 8.38 -14.64
C LYS A 237 -5.31 8.79 -13.90
N ASP A 238 -4.46 9.57 -14.56
CA ASP A 238 -3.20 10.13 -14.08
C ASP A 238 -3.36 11.52 -13.45
N ILE A 239 -4.59 12.02 -13.37
CA ILE A 239 -4.99 13.20 -12.63
C ILE A 239 -6.00 12.78 -11.55
N GLY A 240 -5.77 13.21 -10.31
CA GLY A 240 -6.65 12.90 -9.21
C GLY A 240 -6.44 13.79 -8.00
N TYR A 241 -7.35 13.67 -7.05
CA TYR A 241 -7.26 14.31 -5.75
C TYR A 241 -7.76 13.35 -4.67
N PHE A 242 -7.23 13.50 -3.47
CA PHE A 242 -7.67 12.78 -2.28
C PHE A 242 -7.45 13.67 -1.07
N GLY A 243 -8.16 13.38 0.01
CA GLY A 243 -8.11 14.23 1.18
C GLY A 243 -9.01 13.71 2.27
N LYS A 244 -8.89 14.38 3.41
CA LYS A 244 -9.61 14.06 4.63
C LYS A 244 -9.99 15.38 5.29
N PHE A 245 -11.16 15.37 5.89
CA PHE A 245 -11.63 16.43 6.76
C PHE A 245 -12.10 15.79 8.05
N GLY A 246 -11.56 16.24 9.16
CA GLY A 246 -11.87 15.82 10.52
C GLY A 246 -12.32 17.02 11.33
N GLY A 247 -13.30 16.80 12.20
CA GLY A 247 -13.80 17.81 13.11
C GLY A 247 -14.46 17.17 14.30
N GLY A 248 -14.22 17.72 15.48
CA GLY A 248 -14.73 17.22 16.75
C GLY A 248 -14.94 18.36 17.74
N TYR A 249 -15.98 18.23 18.56
CA TYR A 249 -16.24 19.11 19.69
C TYR A 249 -16.59 18.24 20.91
N GLY A 250 -16.07 18.61 22.07
CA GLY A 250 -16.17 17.83 23.29
C GLY A 250 -16.44 18.68 24.52
N THR A 251 -16.60 18.01 25.66
CA THR A 251 -16.77 18.65 26.97
C THR A 251 -15.56 19.54 27.31
N ASN A 252 -15.75 20.53 28.19
CA ASN A 252 -14.71 21.49 28.59
C ASN A 252 -14.15 22.31 27.41
N ASN A 253 -15.03 22.67 26.47
CA ASN A 253 -14.71 23.46 25.28
C ASN A 253 -13.55 22.87 24.46
N ARG A 254 -13.48 21.53 24.41
CA ARG A 254 -12.47 20.83 23.62
C ARG A 254 -12.90 20.77 22.16
N PHE A 255 -11.98 21.00 21.24
CA PHE A 255 -12.23 20.93 19.81
C PHE A 255 -11.01 20.39 19.08
N GLU A 256 -11.28 19.74 17.96
CA GLU A 256 -10.29 19.43 16.94
C GLU A 256 -10.89 19.72 15.57
N SER A 257 -10.05 20.19 14.66
CA SER A 257 -10.38 20.35 13.25
C SER A 257 -9.10 20.11 12.46
N ASP A 258 -9.15 19.20 11.50
CA ASP A 258 -8.04 18.93 10.59
C ASP A 258 -8.54 18.72 9.17
N ALA A 259 -7.76 19.18 8.21
CA ALA A 259 -8.10 19.10 6.81
C ALA A 259 -6.83 18.89 5.99
N SER A 260 -6.91 17.99 5.01
CA SER A 260 -5.85 17.74 4.06
C SER A 260 -6.45 17.59 2.67
N ILE A 261 -5.91 18.31 1.69
CA ILE A 261 -6.28 18.20 0.28
C ILE A 261 -5.01 17.97 -0.53
N ASN A 262 -4.99 16.86 -1.24
CA ASN A 262 -3.85 16.42 -2.02
C ASN A 262 -4.29 16.24 -3.46
N MET A 263 -3.49 16.75 -4.39
CA MET A 263 -3.75 16.70 -5.83
C MET A 263 -2.52 16.18 -6.54
N PHE A 264 -2.72 15.37 -7.57
CA PHE A 264 -1.65 14.87 -8.41
C PHE A 264 -2.05 14.91 -9.89
N SER A 265 -1.05 15.18 -10.72
CA SER A 265 -1.11 15.12 -12.18
C SER A 265 0.22 14.55 -12.71
N PRO A 266 0.39 14.31 -14.02
CA PRO A 266 1.65 13.83 -14.58
C PRO A 266 2.86 14.71 -14.24
N LYS A 267 2.70 16.03 -14.15
CA LYS A 267 3.79 16.96 -13.84
C LYS A 267 3.77 17.45 -12.40
N MET A 268 2.61 17.59 -11.79
CA MET A 268 2.44 18.31 -10.53
C MET A 268 1.94 17.40 -9.41
N GLN A 269 2.43 17.62 -8.19
CA GLN A 269 1.87 17.08 -6.96
C GLN A 269 1.77 18.24 -5.97
N LEU A 270 0.63 18.39 -5.31
CA LEU A 270 0.37 19.44 -4.36
C LEU A 270 -0.35 18.84 -3.15
N ALA A 271 0.17 19.04 -1.96
CA ALA A 271 -0.48 18.73 -0.70
C ALA A 271 -0.68 20.02 0.08
N ILE A 272 -1.90 20.28 0.56
CA ILE A 272 -2.22 21.39 1.45
C ILE A 272 -2.86 20.80 2.69
N VAL A 273 -2.36 21.18 3.85
CA VAL A 273 -2.77 20.62 5.15
C VAL A 273 -3.01 21.75 6.14
N GLY A 274 -4.00 21.57 7.00
CA GLY A 274 -4.29 22.50 8.08
C GLY A 274 -4.90 21.79 9.28
N ALA A 275 -4.51 22.18 10.48
CA ALA A 275 -5.05 21.65 11.73
C ALA A 275 -5.20 22.76 12.76
N ALA A 276 -6.25 22.68 13.57
CA ALA A 276 -6.46 23.52 14.74
C ALA A 276 -7.16 22.70 15.83
N ASN A 277 -6.57 22.61 17.03
CA ASN A 277 -7.15 21.83 18.12
C ASN A 277 -6.65 22.29 19.50
N ASN A 278 -7.35 21.86 20.55
CA ASN A 278 -6.91 22.00 21.95
C ASN A 278 -6.91 20.68 22.72
N VAL A 279 -6.65 19.58 22.00
CA VAL A 279 -6.63 18.20 22.54
C VAL A 279 -5.22 17.60 22.48
N ASN A 280 -4.19 18.44 22.51
CA ASN A 280 -2.78 18.05 22.46
C ASN A 280 -2.40 17.23 21.21
N LYS A 281 -3.03 17.50 20.07
CA LYS A 281 -2.76 16.81 18.80
C LYS A 281 -1.83 17.68 17.94
N GLY A 282 -0.53 17.53 18.13
CA GLY A 282 0.48 18.27 17.38
C GLY A 282 0.64 17.78 15.95
N LEU A 283 0.82 18.70 15.00
CA LEU A 283 1.27 18.39 13.64
C LEU A 283 2.70 18.91 13.49
N ASP A 284 3.66 18.07 13.08
CA ASP A 284 5.06 18.47 12.94
C ASP A 284 5.43 18.84 11.50
N ASN A 285 4.86 18.15 10.51
CA ASN A 285 5.11 18.42 9.11
C ASN A 285 3.94 18.04 8.18
N VAL A 286 4.06 18.37 6.89
CA VAL A 286 3.03 18.05 5.87
C VAL A 286 2.90 16.55 5.63
N GLY A 287 4.00 15.80 5.76
CA GLY A 287 4.06 14.36 5.59
C GLY A 287 3.20 13.60 6.60
N ASP A 288 3.22 13.99 7.88
CA ASP A 288 2.41 13.33 8.93
C ASP A 288 0.91 13.38 8.59
N MET A 289 0.44 14.55 8.15
CA MET A 289 -0.95 14.72 7.74
C MET A 289 -1.25 13.96 6.44
N LEU A 290 -0.30 13.93 5.50
CA LEU A 290 -0.44 13.19 4.26
C LEU A 290 -0.61 11.68 4.52
N GLU A 291 0.16 11.11 5.43
CA GLU A 291 0.00 9.72 5.88
C GLU A 291 -1.32 9.48 6.59
N ASN A 292 -1.79 10.43 7.40
CA ASN A 292 -3.09 10.36 8.07
C ASN A 292 -4.30 10.61 7.12
N SER A 293 -4.05 11.12 5.91
CA SER A 293 -5.07 11.40 4.90
C SER A 293 -5.47 10.20 4.04
N THR A 294 -4.92 9.01 4.33
CA THR A 294 -5.20 7.81 3.55
C THR A 294 -6.63 7.29 3.77
N PHE A 295 -7.25 6.71 2.73
CA PHE A 295 -8.60 6.14 2.84
C PHE A 295 -8.69 4.91 3.77
N LYS A 296 -7.56 4.27 4.06
CA LYS A 296 -7.46 3.10 4.92
C LYS A 296 -6.63 3.50 6.14
N GLY A 297 -7.28 3.95 7.21
CA GLY A 297 -6.62 4.28 8.49
C GLY A 297 -6.06 3.07 9.25
N GLN A 298 -5.73 1.97 8.57
CA GLN A 298 -5.14 0.76 9.13
C GLN A 298 -3.65 0.68 8.80
N GLY A 299 -2.81 0.34 9.78
CA GLY A 299 -1.37 0.14 9.59
C GLY A 299 -0.53 1.42 9.53
N THR A 300 -1.14 2.58 9.76
CA THR A 300 -0.42 3.83 10.03
C THR A 300 0.02 3.80 11.49
N ASN A 301 1.33 3.86 11.76
CA ASN A 301 1.80 4.45 13.00
C ASN A 301 1.31 5.89 12.95
N VAL A 302 0.12 6.16 13.48
CA VAL A 302 -0.47 7.49 13.40
C VAL A 302 0.32 8.36 14.35
N GLU A 303 1.35 9.03 13.84
CA GLU A 303 2.10 10.06 14.59
C GLU A 303 1.17 11.24 14.91
N TYR A 304 0.14 11.46 14.10
CA TYR A 304 -0.88 12.49 14.31
C TYR A 304 -2.00 12.06 15.28
N GLN A 305 -1.67 11.87 16.56
CA GLN A 305 -2.61 11.55 17.64
C GLN A 305 -2.46 12.51 18.84
N PRO A 306 -3.51 12.64 19.69
CA PRO A 306 -3.38 13.34 20.97
C PRO A 306 -2.25 12.79 21.84
N ASP A 307 -1.32 13.66 22.26
CA ASP A 307 -0.33 13.32 23.28
C ASP A 307 -0.84 13.70 24.68
N PHE A 308 -1.31 12.70 25.41
CA PHE A 308 -1.82 12.86 26.77
C PHE A 308 -0.72 13.05 27.84
N ARG A 309 0.57 12.98 27.45
CA ARG A 309 1.70 13.22 28.36
C ARG A 309 2.04 14.72 28.44
N GLU A 310 1.63 15.51 27.45
CA GLU A 310 1.83 16.95 27.49
C GLU A 310 1.02 17.55 28.65
N SER A 311 1.72 18.30 29.52
CA SER A 311 1.09 19.01 30.63
C SER A 311 0.40 20.28 30.15
N GLY A 312 -0.67 20.68 30.83
CA GLY A 312 -1.43 21.87 30.51
C GLY A 312 -2.43 21.68 29.35
N ILE A 313 -3.09 22.77 28.99
CA ILE A 313 -3.99 22.85 27.83
C ILE A 313 -3.17 23.42 26.66
N ASN A 314 -2.86 22.57 25.68
CA ASN A 314 -2.12 22.97 24.50
C ASN A 314 -3.11 23.25 23.35
N LYS A 315 -3.11 24.49 22.85
CA LYS A 315 -3.78 24.86 21.60
C LYS A 315 -2.77 24.80 20.47
N HIS A 316 -3.00 23.92 19.52
CA HIS A 316 -2.18 23.79 18.33
C HIS A 316 -2.92 24.39 17.14
N SER A 317 -2.21 25.17 16.33
CA SER A 317 -2.63 25.52 14.99
C SER A 317 -1.47 25.28 14.02
N ALA A 318 -1.76 24.70 12.85
CA ALA A 318 -0.75 24.40 11.85
C ALA A 318 -1.31 24.56 10.45
N LEU A 319 -0.47 25.01 9.53
CA LEU A 319 -0.75 25.13 8.12
C LEU A 319 0.49 24.71 7.35
N GLY A 320 0.32 23.91 6.30
CA GLY A 320 1.43 23.47 5.48
C GLY A 320 1.06 23.22 4.04
N ALA A 321 2.05 23.32 3.17
CA ALA A 321 1.92 23.02 1.76
C ALA A 321 3.20 22.35 1.24
N ASN A 322 3.05 21.26 0.48
CA ASN A 322 4.14 20.62 -0.24
C ASN A 322 3.81 20.62 -1.73
N PHE A 323 4.72 21.12 -2.54
CA PHE A 323 4.58 21.28 -3.97
C PHE A 323 5.73 20.57 -4.68
N THR A 324 5.42 19.75 -5.68
CA THR A 324 6.41 19.13 -6.55
C THR A 324 5.99 19.32 -8.00
N TYR A 325 6.89 19.86 -8.81
CA TYR A 325 6.69 20.03 -10.25
C TYR A 325 7.82 19.38 -11.03
N ASN A 326 7.47 18.46 -11.92
CA ASN A 326 8.38 17.79 -12.84
C ASN A 326 8.25 18.43 -14.21
N PHE A 327 9.32 19.07 -14.69
CA PHE A 327 9.36 19.64 -16.03
C PHE A 327 9.36 18.56 -17.12
N ILE A 328 9.77 17.33 -16.75
CA ILE A 328 9.71 16.13 -17.58
C ILE A 328 8.64 15.21 -17.00
N GLU A 329 7.67 14.75 -17.81
CA GLU A 329 6.53 13.96 -17.32
C GLU A 329 6.91 12.62 -16.68
N LYS A 330 8.01 12.02 -17.15
CA LYS A 330 8.53 10.73 -16.67
C LYS A 330 10.01 10.90 -16.33
N PRO A 331 10.34 11.53 -15.20
CA PRO A 331 11.72 11.67 -14.78
C PRO A 331 12.30 10.27 -14.52
N THR A 332 13.47 9.99 -15.10
CA THR A 332 14.25 8.79 -14.82
C THR A 332 15.49 9.18 -14.02
N TYR A 333 16.17 8.19 -13.43
CA TYR A 333 17.39 8.43 -12.65
C TYR A 333 18.45 9.23 -13.43
N ASP A 334 18.53 9.03 -14.75
CA ASP A 334 19.50 9.65 -15.66
C ASP A 334 18.98 10.92 -16.37
N LYS A 335 17.71 11.24 -16.19
CA LYS A 335 17.05 12.41 -16.81
C LYS A 335 15.97 12.97 -15.89
N LYS A 336 16.40 13.87 -15.00
CA LYS A 336 15.55 14.49 -13.98
C LYS A 336 15.53 16.01 -14.13
N ASN A 337 14.35 16.60 -13.97
CA ASN A 337 14.19 18.04 -13.86
C ASN A 337 12.95 18.29 -12.99
N THR A 338 13.18 18.47 -11.70
CA THR A 338 12.14 18.49 -10.67
C THR A 338 12.37 19.65 -9.71
N LEU A 339 11.35 20.47 -9.50
CA LEU A 339 11.26 21.45 -8.42
C LEU A 339 10.42 20.87 -7.30
N LYS A 340 10.91 20.94 -6.06
CA LYS A 340 10.19 20.59 -4.83
C LYS A 340 10.21 21.80 -3.91
N SER A 341 9.08 22.16 -3.34
CA SER A 341 8.98 23.25 -2.38
C SER A 341 8.06 22.85 -1.24
N ASN A 342 8.50 23.05 -0.01
CA ASN A 342 7.77 22.73 1.20
C ASN A 342 7.65 23.99 2.06
N PHE A 343 6.48 24.22 2.62
CA PHE A 343 6.20 25.30 3.56
C PHE A 343 5.39 24.73 4.73
N PHE A 344 5.78 25.05 5.94
CA PHE A 344 5.06 24.63 7.14
C PHE A 344 5.11 25.74 8.20
N LEU A 345 3.98 26.01 8.81
CA LEU A 345 3.81 26.96 9.91
C LEU A 345 3.04 26.26 11.02
N ARG A 346 3.54 26.38 12.24
CA ARG A 346 2.88 25.88 13.45
C ARG A 346 2.95 26.92 14.54
N ASP A 347 1.85 27.08 15.25
CA ASP A 347 1.71 27.89 16.44
C ASP A 347 1.14 27.00 17.56
N LYS A 348 1.78 27.06 18.73
CA LYS A 348 1.45 26.27 19.92
C LYS A 348 1.37 27.20 21.13
N ASP A 349 0.16 27.44 21.61
CA ASP A 349 -0.09 28.08 22.89
C ASP A 349 -0.27 27.03 23.97
N THR A 350 0.54 27.11 25.03
CA THR A 350 0.46 26.22 26.19
C THR A 350 0.08 27.02 27.41
N ASP A 351 -0.97 26.58 28.09
CA ASP A 351 -1.41 27.12 29.38
C ASP A 351 -1.30 26.02 30.43
N ASN A 352 -0.43 26.20 31.41
CA ASN A 352 -0.19 25.25 32.49
C ASN A 352 -0.33 25.94 33.84
N SER A 353 -1.32 25.52 34.62
CA SER A 353 -1.54 25.95 35.99
C SER A 353 -1.32 24.78 36.93
N SER A 354 -0.45 24.97 37.92
CA SER A 354 -0.12 23.98 38.94
C SER A 354 -0.41 24.56 40.32
N GLU A 355 -1.30 23.92 41.06
CA GLU A 355 -1.62 24.27 42.45
C GLU A 355 -1.09 23.18 43.38
N SER A 356 -0.33 23.59 44.39
CA SER A 356 0.24 22.71 45.41
C SER A 356 -0.07 23.24 46.79
N THR A 357 -0.67 22.40 47.63
CA THR A 357 -0.92 22.70 49.05
C THR A 357 -0.04 21.83 49.92
N THR A 358 0.87 22.45 50.67
CA THR A 358 1.71 21.79 51.66
C THR A 358 1.13 22.02 53.05
N ILE A 359 0.86 20.94 53.79
CA ILE A 359 0.36 21.01 55.16
C ILE A 359 1.42 20.47 56.12
N THR A 360 2.03 21.35 56.90
CA THR A 360 3.03 21.00 57.93
C THR A 360 2.37 21.00 59.30
N SER A 361 2.29 19.83 59.96
CA SER A 361 1.75 19.74 61.33
C SER A 361 2.86 19.99 62.34
N ILE A 362 2.68 20.99 63.19
CA ILE A 362 3.67 21.41 64.20
C ILE A 362 3.37 20.76 65.56
N SER A 363 2.09 20.48 65.84
CA SER A 363 1.61 19.78 67.04
C SER A 363 0.39 18.91 66.72
N SER A 364 -0.26 18.30 67.72
CA SER A 364 -1.51 17.55 67.53
C SER A 364 -2.68 18.41 67.05
N THR A 365 -2.62 19.73 67.22
CA THR A 365 -3.67 20.68 66.84
C THR A 365 -3.23 21.76 65.87
N ASP A 366 -1.94 22.10 65.82
CA ASP A 366 -1.44 23.22 65.02
C ASP A 366 -0.90 22.77 63.67
N LYS A 367 -1.36 23.44 62.60
CA LYS A 367 -0.96 23.18 61.21
C LYS A 367 -0.62 24.48 60.51
N VAL A 368 0.43 24.45 59.71
CA VAL A 368 0.75 25.46 58.70
C VAL A 368 0.33 24.93 57.35
N ILE A 369 -0.39 25.75 56.59
CA ILE A 369 -0.86 25.43 55.26
C ILE A 369 -0.22 26.44 54.30
N GLU A 370 0.59 25.95 53.38
CA GLU A 370 1.20 26.74 52.31
C GLU A 370 0.54 26.36 50.99
N ASN A 371 -0.06 27.35 50.31
CA ASN A 371 -0.62 27.17 48.97
C ASN A 371 0.32 27.86 47.97
N ASN A 372 0.80 27.12 46.99
CA ASN A 372 1.59 27.62 45.88
C ASN A 372 0.81 27.41 44.59
N VAL A 373 0.55 28.51 43.87
CA VAL A 373 -0.01 28.48 42.51
C VAL A 373 1.07 28.93 41.55
N ASN A 374 1.33 28.14 40.52
CA ASN A 374 2.28 28.45 39.46
C ASN A 374 1.58 28.37 38.11
N ASP A 375 1.43 29.53 37.47
CA ASP A 375 0.84 29.67 36.15
C ASP A 375 1.95 29.94 35.12
N ASN A 376 2.01 29.12 34.09
CA ASN A 376 2.96 29.24 32.99
C ASN A 376 2.21 29.27 31.66
N ILE A 377 2.35 30.39 30.95
CA ILE A 377 1.81 30.58 29.61
C ILE A 377 2.99 30.71 28.65
N SER A 378 3.01 29.87 27.62
CA SER A 378 4.04 29.94 26.58
C SER A 378 3.42 29.86 25.19
N ASN A 379 3.85 30.74 24.29
CA ASN A 379 3.57 30.64 22.86
C ASN A 379 4.86 30.23 22.12
N ASN A 380 4.76 29.21 21.28
CA ASN A 380 5.81 28.84 20.34
C ASN A 380 5.28 28.87 18.89
N VAL A 381 5.91 29.71 18.05
CA VAL A 381 5.69 29.73 16.61
C VAL A 381 6.90 29.14 15.90
N THR A 382 6.69 28.11 15.09
CA THR A 382 7.70 27.47 14.24
C THR A 382 7.32 27.62 12.78
N GLN A 383 8.26 28.08 11.95
CA GLN A 383 8.08 28.17 10.50
C GLN A 383 9.23 27.45 9.79
N HIS A 384 8.90 26.71 8.74
CA HIS A 384 9.86 26.03 7.87
C HIS A 384 9.53 26.30 6.41
N PHE A 385 10.56 26.57 5.61
CA PHE A 385 10.43 26.71 4.17
C PHE A 385 11.67 26.15 3.48
N ASP A 386 11.46 25.23 2.56
CA ASP A 386 12.52 24.59 1.79
C ASP A 386 12.15 24.57 0.32
N SER A 387 13.13 24.81 -0.54
CA SER A 387 12.96 24.66 -1.98
C SER A 387 14.20 24.00 -2.57
N ASN A 388 13.98 22.94 -3.35
CA ASN A 388 15.01 22.13 -3.96
C ASN A 388 14.72 21.97 -5.45
N TYR A 389 15.74 22.23 -6.27
CA TYR A 389 15.71 22.00 -7.71
C TYR A 389 16.71 20.93 -8.10
N GLU A 390 16.21 19.81 -8.62
CA GLU A 390 17.01 18.66 -9.02
C GLU A 390 17.09 18.58 -10.55
N PHE A 391 18.30 18.70 -11.09
CA PHE A 391 18.58 18.53 -12.51
C PHE A 391 19.60 17.42 -12.75
N THR A 392 19.26 16.48 -13.62
CA THR A 392 20.16 15.39 -14.04
C THR A 392 20.01 15.18 -15.54
N LYS A 393 21.13 15.17 -16.25
CA LYS A 393 21.21 14.88 -17.68
C LYS A 393 22.44 14.02 -17.92
N LYS A 394 22.26 12.82 -18.47
CA LYS A 394 23.37 11.97 -18.92
C LYS A 394 24.20 12.69 -20.01
N GLY A 395 25.50 12.87 -19.77
CA GLY A 395 26.48 13.19 -20.83
C GLY A 395 27.08 14.60 -20.89
N HIS A 396 27.52 15.20 -19.78
CA HIS A 396 28.55 16.25 -19.83
C HIS A 396 29.69 15.91 -18.86
N ASN A 397 30.74 15.30 -19.38
CA ASN A 397 32.07 15.46 -18.79
C ASN A 397 32.48 16.91 -19.10
N LEU A 398 32.68 17.72 -18.07
CA LEU A 398 33.42 18.96 -18.20
C LEU A 398 34.90 18.57 -18.24
N SER A 399 35.50 18.62 -19.43
CA SER A 399 36.92 18.91 -19.59
C SER A 399 37.12 20.41 -19.57
#